data_AF-A0A5E7WHX4-F1
#
_entry.id   AF-A0A5E7WHX4-F1
#
_cell.length_a   1.000
_cell.length_b   1.000
_cell.length_c   1.000
_cell.angle_alpha   90.00
_cell.angle_beta   90.00
_cell.angle_gamma   90.00
#
_symmetry.space_group_name_H-M   'P 1'
#
loop_
_entity.id
_entity.type
_entity.pdbx_description
1 polymer ?
#
loop_
_entity_poly.entity_id
_entity_poly.type
_entity_poly.pdbx_seq_one_letter_code
_entity_poly.pdbx_strand_id
1 'polypeptide(L)'
;MSVLIDSDAGARLFVPVTLITTFWRRHLHTKYSPRFVDCWNSHRARALVLLMGLFTLSACQAETKMLSAPITGYNHTSAAINRFTVNGAGGPNLGPHLGGGAEVCCSVLPRVWNPDLKAIVEWEKDPNAGASVNWPPLGTDAYREEYRKHAAMYTRHRAVVAIPQYGEKVCALQVHFLPCDEVKVSTTCLTPSNPNYPDKAYFQMKEAAACSSR
;
A
#
# COMPACT_ATOMS: atom_id res chain seq x y z
N MET A 1 -15.45 40.56 -9.06
CA MET A 1 -14.03 40.53 -9.45
C MET A 1 -13.74 41.83 -10.17
N SER A 2 -12.97 42.72 -9.57
CA SER A 2 -12.64 44.05 -10.13
C SER A 2 -11.19 43.99 -10.61
N VAL A 3 -10.90 44.53 -11.79
CA VAL A 3 -9.53 44.58 -12.32
C VAL A 3 -8.97 45.97 -12.04
N LEU A 4 -7.82 46.04 -11.38
CA LEU A 4 -7.07 47.27 -11.17
C LEU A 4 -6.25 47.57 -12.42
N ILE A 5 -6.40 48.78 -12.97
CA ILE A 5 -5.50 49.31 -13.99
C ILE A 5 -4.86 50.55 -13.36
N ASP A 6 -3.55 50.49 -13.13
CA ASP A 6 -2.79 51.65 -12.68
C ASP A 6 -2.39 52.49 -13.90
N SER A 7 -2.64 53.80 -13.81
CA SER A 7 -2.21 54.79 -14.80
C SER A 7 -1.31 55.77 -14.05
N ASP A 8 -0.14 56.08 -14.62
CA ASP A 8 1.00 56.82 -14.04
C ASP A 8 0.71 58.24 -13.50
N ALA A 9 -0.55 58.63 -13.36
CA ALA A 9 -1.00 59.86 -12.72
C ALA A 9 -2.01 59.58 -11.59
N GLY A 10 -1.66 58.70 -10.65
CA GLY A 10 -2.13 58.73 -9.25
C GLY A 10 -3.63 58.76 -8.96
N ALA A 11 -4.51 58.39 -9.90
CA ALA A 11 -5.95 58.32 -9.69
C ALA A 11 -6.46 56.90 -9.95
N ARG A 12 -6.90 56.21 -8.89
CA ARG A 12 -7.47 54.86 -8.97
C ARG A 12 -8.93 54.92 -9.41
N LEU A 13 -9.20 54.67 -10.69
CA LEU A 13 -10.57 54.42 -11.17
C LEU A 13 -10.95 52.95 -10.95
N PHE A 14 -11.94 52.72 -10.08
CA PHE A 14 -12.61 51.43 -9.99
C PHE A 14 -13.64 51.31 -11.10
N VAL A 15 -13.32 50.58 -12.17
CA VAL A 15 -14.31 50.22 -13.19
C VAL A 15 -14.87 48.83 -12.83
N PRO A 16 -16.15 48.70 -12.42
CA PRO A 16 -16.76 47.41 -12.24
C PRO A 16 -16.83 46.67 -13.58
N VAL A 17 -16.38 45.41 -13.63
CA VAL A 17 -16.33 44.57 -14.84
C VAL A 17 -17.68 44.45 -15.56
N THR A 18 -18.79 44.69 -14.86
CA THR A 18 -20.14 44.77 -15.42
C THR A 18 -20.34 45.93 -16.41
N LEU A 19 -19.57 47.02 -16.33
CA LEU A 19 -19.69 48.13 -17.30
C LEU A 19 -19.04 47.78 -18.66
N ILE A 20 -17.96 47.00 -18.68
CA ILE A 20 -17.27 46.63 -19.93
C ILE A 20 -18.12 45.65 -20.76
N THR A 21 -18.79 44.69 -20.11
CA THR A 21 -19.64 43.72 -20.80
C THR A 21 -20.92 44.34 -21.33
N THR A 22 -21.50 45.32 -20.62
CA THR A 22 -22.69 46.04 -21.10
C THR A 22 -22.40 46.96 -22.27
N PHE A 23 -21.23 47.63 -22.31
CA PHE A 23 -20.84 48.51 -23.42
C PHE A 23 -20.62 47.74 -24.72
N TRP A 24 -19.91 46.60 -24.65
CA TRP A 24 -19.68 45.72 -25.80
C TRP A 24 -20.97 45.05 -26.29
N ARG A 25 -21.84 44.62 -25.35
CA ARG A 25 -23.15 44.03 -25.68
C ARG A 25 -24.07 45.05 -26.36
N ARG A 26 -24.11 46.29 -25.88
CA ARG A 26 -24.92 47.36 -26.47
C ARG A 26 -24.42 47.74 -27.87
N HIS A 27 -23.10 47.75 -28.10
CA HIS A 27 -22.52 48.07 -29.40
C HIS A 27 -22.73 46.96 -30.46
N LEU A 28 -22.69 45.69 -30.04
CA LEU A 28 -22.99 44.55 -30.93
C LEU A 28 -24.47 44.48 -31.31
N HIS A 29 -25.40 44.77 -30.38
CA HIS A 29 -26.84 44.83 -30.68
C HIS A 29 -27.23 46.00 -31.59
N THR A 30 -26.45 47.09 -31.64
CA THR A 30 -26.69 48.19 -32.56
C THR A 30 -26.26 47.89 -34.00
N LYS A 31 -25.40 46.89 -34.22
CA LYS A 31 -24.82 46.58 -35.54
C LYS A 31 -25.29 45.25 -36.13
N TYR A 32 -25.79 44.34 -35.29
CA TYR A 32 -26.23 43.00 -35.67
C TYR A 32 -27.52 42.61 -34.96
N SER A 33 -28.36 41.78 -35.59
CA SER A 33 -29.64 41.37 -35.01
C SER A 33 -29.44 40.61 -33.68
N PRO A 34 -30.37 40.72 -32.72
CA PRO A 34 -30.25 40.04 -31.42
C PRO A 34 -30.00 38.53 -31.55
N ARG A 35 -30.66 37.90 -32.55
CA ARG A 35 -30.50 36.48 -32.88
C ARG A 35 -29.07 36.12 -33.32
N PHE A 36 -28.35 37.04 -33.97
CA PHE A 36 -26.96 36.82 -34.41
C PHE A 36 -25.99 36.87 -33.22
N VAL A 37 -26.19 37.79 -32.28
CA VAL A 37 -25.34 37.94 -31.09
C VAL A 37 -25.51 36.75 -30.12
N ASP A 38 -26.74 36.27 -29.95
CA ASP A 38 -27.03 35.09 -29.12
C ASP A 38 -26.48 33.79 -29.74
N CYS A 39 -26.55 33.66 -31.06
CA CYS A 39 -25.94 32.56 -31.81
C CYS A 39 -24.39 32.57 -31.65
N TRP A 40 -23.76 33.73 -31.85
CA TRP A 40 -22.31 33.91 -31.70
C TRP A 40 -21.83 33.55 -30.29
N ASN A 41 -22.54 33.99 -29.25
CA ASN A 41 -22.19 33.68 -27.86
C ASN A 41 -22.44 32.20 -27.51
N SER A 42 -23.48 31.57 -28.08
CA SER A 42 -23.76 30.13 -27.93
C SER A 42 -22.67 29.26 -28.57
N HIS A 43 -22.20 29.63 -29.77
CA HIS A 43 -21.10 28.94 -30.45
C HIS A 43 -19.76 29.09 -29.71
N ARG A 44 -19.47 30.29 -29.17
CA ARG A 44 -18.28 30.53 -28.34
C ARG A 44 -18.30 29.75 -27.03
N ALA A 45 -19.44 29.72 -26.34
CA ALA A 45 -19.59 28.97 -25.10
C ALA A 45 -19.44 27.46 -25.34
N ARG A 46 -20.04 26.91 -26.40
CA ARG A 46 -19.89 25.51 -26.80
C ARG A 46 -18.45 25.16 -27.19
N ALA A 47 -17.77 26.04 -27.94
CA ALA A 47 -16.37 25.85 -28.31
C ALA A 47 -15.44 25.87 -27.10
N LEU A 48 -15.66 26.78 -26.14
CA LEU A 48 -14.90 26.86 -24.88
C LEU A 48 -15.12 25.64 -23.97
N VAL A 49 -16.35 25.14 -23.87
CA VAL A 49 -16.66 23.91 -23.12
C VAL A 49 -16.03 22.69 -23.78
N LEU A 50 -16.06 22.59 -25.11
CA LEU A 50 -15.39 21.51 -25.86
C LEU A 50 -13.86 21.58 -25.68
N LEU A 51 -13.25 22.76 -25.79
CA LEU A 51 -11.82 22.95 -25.57
C LEU A 51 -11.39 22.64 -24.13
N MET A 52 -12.15 23.07 -23.11
CA MET A 52 -11.86 22.70 -21.72
C MET A 52 -12.04 21.19 -21.46
N GLY A 53 -13.02 20.53 -22.11
CA GLY A 53 -13.17 19.08 -22.04
C GLY A 53 -11.99 18.32 -22.63
N LEU A 54 -11.39 18.81 -23.73
CA LEU A 54 -10.20 18.23 -24.35
C LEU A 54 -8.94 18.28 -23.45
N PHE A 55 -8.81 19.31 -22.59
CA PHE A 55 -7.69 19.40 -21.65
C PHE A 55 -7.82 18.47 -20.42
N THR A 56 -9.01 17.95 -20.12
CA THR A 56 -9.21 17.07 -18.96
C THR A 56 -8.78 15.60 -19.17
N LEU A 57 -8.47 15.17 -20.41
CA LEU A 57 -8.07 13.79 -20.69
C LEU A 57 -6.55 13.52 -20.65
N SER A 58 -5.72 14.54 -20.45
CA SER A 58 -4.26 14.40 -20.34
C SER A 58 -3.79 14.33 -18.88
N ALA A 59 -4.38 13.43 -18.09
CA ALA A 59 -3.75 13.02 -16.83
C ALA A 59 -2.71 11.93 -17.18
N CYS A 60 -1.46 12.34 -17.40
CA CYS A 60 -0.34 11.39 -17.51
C CYS A 60 -0.28 10.57 -16.21
N GLN A 61 -0.55 9.28 -16.28
CA GLN A 61 -0.27 8.37 -15.17
C GLN A 61 1.24 8.20 -15.06
N ALA A 62 1.87 8.95 -14.16
CA ALA A 62 3.26 8.74 -13.81
C ALA A 62 3.39 7.40 -13.08
N GLU A 63 4.28 6.53 -13.56
CA GLU A 63 4.53 5.23 -12.94
C GLU A 63 5.16 5.41 -11.55
N THR A 64 4.62 4.73 -10.54
CA THR A 64 5.08 4.86 -9.15
C THR A 64 6.45 4.22 -8.97
N LYS A 65 7.37 4.87 -8.26
CA LYS A 65 8.69 4.28 -7.95
C LYS A 65 8.64 3.11 -6.97
N MET A 66 7.49 2.91 -6.32
CA MET A 66 7.25 1.84 -5.35
C MET A 66 6.16 0.89 -5.84
N LEU A 67 6.30 -0.38 -5.49
CA LEU A 67 5.36 -1.46 -5.67
C LEU A 67 4.73 -1.81 -4.33
N SER A 68 3.42 -2.06 -4.36
CA SER A 68 2.70 -2.65 -3.25
C SER A 68 2.74 -4.17 -3.40
N ALA A 69 3.20 -4.88 -2.39
CA ALA A 69 3.27 -6.33 -2.37
C ALA A 69 2.51 -6.89 -1.15
N PRO A 70 1.46 -7.70 -1.37
CA PRO A 70 0.83 -8.47 -0.30
C PRO A 70 1.86 -9.30 0.47
N ILE A 71 1.66 -9.49 1.76
CA ILE A 71 2.53 -10.31 2.60
C ILE A 71 1.83 -11.63 2.85
N THR A 72 2.51 -12.72 2.50
CA THR A 72 2.11 -14.10 2.82
C THR A 72 3.12 -14.70 3.79
N GLY A 73 2.66 -15.54 4.71
CA GLY A 73 3.51 -16.22 5.68
C GLY A 73 3.44 -17.74 5.55
N TYR A 74 4.57 -18.39 5.80
CA TYR A 74 4.71 -19.83 5.98
C TYR A 74 5.52 -20.11 7.23
N ASN A 75 4.93 -20.88 8.14
CA ASN A 75 5.61 -21.33 9.34
C ASN A 75 6.03 -22.77 9.16
N HIS A 76 7.33 -23.04 9.25
CA HIS A 76 7.92 -24.39 9.15
C HIS A 76 8.33 -24.93 10.52
N THR A 77 7.86 -24.32 11.61
CA THR A 77 8.19 -24.67 12.99
C THR A 77 6.97 -25.17 13.76
N SER A 78 7.23 -25.83 14.88
CA SER A 78 6.22 -26.31 15.83
C SER A 78 5.64 -25.21 16.73
N ALA A 79 6.27 -24.04 16.77
CA ALA A 79 5.77 -22.87 17.50
C ALA A 79 4.69 -22.14 16.68
N ALA A 80 3.84 -21.35 17.33
CA ALA A 80 2.99 -20.40 16.63
C ALA A 80 3.73 -19.07 16.42
N ILE A 81 3.48 -18.43 15.29
CA ILE A 81 3.88 -17.05 15.03
C ILE A 81 2.64 -16.18 15.24
N ASN A 82 2.54 -15.62 16.44
CA ASN A 82 1.37 -14.86 16.89
C ASN A 82 1.21 -13.55 16.11
N ARG A 83 2.33 -12.95 15.70
CA ARG A 83 2.38 -11.74 14.89
C ARG A 83 3.74 -11.64 14.20
N PHE A 84 3.75 -11.13 12.98
CA PHE A 84 4.98 -10.69 12.36
C PHE A 84 4.78 -9.44 11.50
N THR A 85 5.89 -8.78 11.18
CA THR A 85 5.91 -7.64 10.25
C THR A 85 7.10 -7.73 9.30
N VAL A 86 6.96 -7.09 8.15
CA VAL A 86 8.03 -6.87 7.17
C VAL A 86 8.13 -5.38 6.91
N ASN A 87 9.26 -4.76 7.29
CA ASN A 87 9.45 -3.31 7.26
C ASN A 87 8.29 -2.56 7.96
N GLY A 88 7.76 -3.11 9.06
CA GLY A 88 6.63 -2.57 9.82
C GLY A 88 5.24 -2.90 9.25
N ALA A 89 5.13 -3.42 8.03
CA ALA A 89 3.86 -3.89 7.48
C ALA A 89 3.50 -5.27 8.04
N GLY A 90 2.28 -5.43 8.56
CA GLY A 90 1.84 -6.66 9.25
C GLY A 90 1.63 -7.84 8.30
N GLY A 91 1.93 -9.04 8.78
CA GLY A 91 1.59 -10.31 8.14
C GLY A 91 0.44 -11.05 8.83
N PRO A 92 -0.06 -12.16 8.23
CA PRO A 92 -1.07 -13.01 8.85
C PRO A 92 -0.54 -13.74 10.09
N ASN A 93 -1.43 -14.18 10.99
CA ASN A 93 -1.06 -15.08 12.09
C ASN A 93 -0.83 -16.49 11.56
N LEU A 94 0.19 -17.19 12.06
CA LEU A 94 0.57 -18.52 11.57
C LEU A 94 0.60 -19.53 12.72
N GLY A 95 -0.21 -20.57 12.62
CA GLY A 95 -0.09 -21.73 13.51
C GLY A 95 1.12 -22.60 13.16
N PRO A 96 1.43 -23.61 13.99
CA PRO A 96 2.51 -24.57 13.74
C PRO A 96 2.38 -25.25 12.37
N HIS A 97 3.44 -25.24 11.57
CA HIS A 97 3.46 -25.88 10.23
C HIS A 97 2.36 -25.41 9.24
N LEU A 98 1.80 -24.21 9.42
CA LEU A 98 0.75 -23.63 8.57
C LEU A 98 1.25 -22.43 7.75
N GLY A 99 0.56 -22.13 6.64
CA GLY A 99 0.84 -20.94 5.84
C GLY A 99 0.21 -20.94 4.45
N GLY A 100 0.36 -19.81 3.74
CA GLY A 100 -0.05 -19.66 2.34
C GLY A 100 -1.56 -19.59 2.06
N GLY A 101 -2.40 -19.58 3.10
CA GLY A 101 -3.86 -19.47 2.97
C GLY A 101 -4.43 -18.06 3.20
N ALA A 102 -3.60 -17.12 3.65
CA ALA A 102 -4.01 -15.74 3.94
C ALA A 102 -2.90 -14.77 3.54
N GLU A 103 -3.30 -13.61 3.03
CA GLU A 103 -2.40 -12.50 2.72
C GLU A 103 -2.86 -11.24 3.44
N VAL A 104 -1.91 -10.45 3.92
CA VAL A 104 -2.17 -9.14 4.52
C VAL A 104 -1.50 -8.06 3.68
N CYS A 105 -2.26 -7.01 3.38
CA CYS A 105 -1.78 -5.89 2.58
C CYS A 105 -1.21 -4.77 3.48
N CYS A 106 -0.10 -4.12 3.12
CA CYS A 106 0.90 -4.50 2.10
C CYS A 106 2.28 -4.02 2.53
N SER A 107 3.30 -4.79 2.19
CA SER A 107 4.68 -4.30 2.16
C SER A 107 4.88 -3.36 0.97
N VAL A 108 5.81 -2.41 1.11
CA VAL A 108 6.17 -1.47 0.06
C VAL A 108 7.60 -1.75 -0.37
N LEU A 109 7.80 -2.07 -1.65
CA LEU A 109 9.09 -2.42 -2.24
C LEU A 109 9.44 -1.43 -3.36
N PRO A 110 10.71 -1.13 -3.63
CA PRO A 110 11.07 -0.31 -4.79
C PRO A 110 10.70 -1.05 -6.09
N ARG A 111 10.29 -0.33 -7.14
CA ARG A 111 9.97 -0.95 -8.43
C ARG A 111 11.18 -1.60 -9.08
N VAL A 112 12.34 -0.96 -8.94
CA VAL A 112 13.61 -1.49 -9.44
C VAL A 112 14.36 -2.12 -8.27
N TRP A 113 14.54 -3.44 -8.35
CA TRP A 113 15.33 -4.18 -7.39
C TRP A 113 16.82 -3.81 -7.47
N ASN A 114 17.52 -3.86 -6.34
CA ASN A 114 18.97 -3.75 -6.27
C ASN A 114 19.53 -4.78 -5.26
N PRO A 115 20.80 -5.20 -5.38
CA PRO A 115 21.38 -6.27 -4.55
C PRO A 115 21.49 -5.95 -3.06
N ASP A 116 21.48 -4.67 -2.68
CA ASP A 116 21.52 -4.24 -1.28
C ASP A 116 20.13 -4.18 -0.64
N LEU A 117 19.06 -4.48 -1.39
CA LEU A 117 17.70 -4.43 -0.90
C LEU A 117 17.46 -5.51 0.16
N LYS A 118 17.10 -5.05 1.36
CA LYS A 118 16.84 -5.89 2.52
C LYS A 118 15.49 -5.55 3.15
N ALA A 119 14.90 -6.55 3.80
CA ALA A 119 13.76 -6.40 4.66
C ALA A 119 14.16 -6.60 6.13
N ILE A 120 13.53 -5.84 7.01
CA ILE A 120 13.53 -6.10 8.44
C ILE A 120 12.29 -6.93 8.73
N VAL A 121 12.49 -8.15 9.22
CA VAL A 121 11.41 -9.02 9.66
C VAL A 121 11.43 -9.09 11.18
N GLU A 122 10.30 -8.80 11.80
CA GLU A 122 10.11 -8.88 13.25
C GLU A 122 8.94 -9.81 13.54
N TRP A 123 9.10 -10.73 14.50
CA TRP A 123 8.05 -11.67 14.83
C TRP A 123 8.02 -12.02 16.31
N GLU A 124 6.82 -12.38 16.78
CA GLU A 124 6.58 -12.94 18.11
C GLU A 124 6.22 -14.41 17.98
N LYS A 125 6.92 -15.24 18.76
CA LYS A 125 6.82 -16.70 18.74
C LYS A 125 6.25 -17.21 20.07
N ASP A 126 5.20 -18.02 19.97
CA ASP A 126 4.63 -18.79 21.07
C ASP A 126 5.13 -20.24 20.99
N PRO A 127 6.00 -20.67 21.92
CA PRO A 127 6.56 -22.02 21.91
C PRO A 127 5.53 -23.11 22.26
N ASN A 128 4.35 -22.76 22.78
CA ASN A 128 3.33 -23.71 23.20
C ASN A 128 1.92 -23.27 22.74
N ALA A 129 1.74 -23.27 21.41
CA ALA A 129 0.50 -22.87 20.74
C ALA A 129 -0.76 -23.65 21.17
N GLY A 130 -0.59 -24.84 21.76
CA GLY A 130 -1.69 -25.70 22.24
C GLY A 130 -2.08 -25.49 23.70
N ALA A 131 -1.41 -24.59 24.44
CA ALA A 131 -1.61 -24.42 25.87
C ALA A 131 -3.06 -24.11 26.25
N SER A 132 -3.78 -23.36 25.40
CA SER A 132 -5.11 -22.84 25.72
C SER A 132 -6.24 -23.88 25.75
N VAL A 133 -5.98 -25.13 25.36
CA VAL A 133 -7.00 -26.20 25.33
C VAL A 133 -7.61 -26.46 26.71
N ASN A 134 -6.81 -26.33 27.78
CA ASN A 134 -7.23 -26.62 29.15
C ASN A 134 -7.40 -25.35 30.00
N TRP A 135 -7.48 -24.19 29.38
CA TRP A 135 -7.63 -22.93 30.12
C TRP A 135 -9.05 -22.71 30.63
N PRO A 136 -9.24 -21.84 31.63
CA PRO A 136 -10.56 -21.38 32.04
C PRO A 136 -11.36 -20.80 30.85
N PRO A 137 -12.69 -20.66 30.94
CA PRO A 137 -13.48 -20.13 29.83
C PRO A 137 -13.04 -18.74 29.37
N LEU A 138 -12.95 -18.55 28.05
CA LEU A 138 -12.62 -17.27 27.41
C LEU A 138 -13.54 -16.16 27.95
N GLY A 139 -12.94 -15.02 28.31
CA GLY A 139 -13.66 -13.85 28.85
C GLY A 139 -13.70 -13.77 30.38
N THR A 140 -13.31 -14.81 31.10
CA THR A 140 -13.19 -14.79 32.57
C THR A 140 -11.89 -14.10 33.06
N ASP A 141 -11.86 -13.66 34.32
CA ASP A 141 -10.62 -13.18 34.95
C ASP A 141 -9.54 -14.26 35.02
N ALA A 142 -9.95 -15.50 35.28
CA ALA A 142 -9.06 -16.65 35.31
C ALA A 142 -8.40 -16.90 33.95
N TYR A 143 -9.14 -16.78 32.84
CA TYR A 143 -8.56 -16.87 31.49
C TYR A 143 -7.56 -15.75 31.23
N ARG A 144 -7.89 -14.50 31.62
CA ARG A 144 -6.96 -13.36 31.46
C ARG A 144 -5.66 -13.59 32.22
N GLU A 145 -5.74 -14.15 33.41
CA GLU A 145 -4.56 -14.44 34.23
C GLU A 145 -3.70 -15.55 33.63
N GLU A 146 -4.30 -16.65 33.18
CA GLU A 146 -3.56 -17.72 32.48
C GLU A 146 -2.95 -17.23 31.16
N TYR A 147 -3.68 -16.40 30.40
CA TYR A 147 -3.13 -15.77 29.20
C TYR A 147 -1.91 -14.91 29.52
N ARG A 148 -1.90 -14.12 30.61
CA ARG A 148 -0.73 -13.32 31.00
C ARG A 148 0.49 -14.18 31.32
N LYS A 149 0.29 -15.27 32.06
CA LYS A 149 1.37 -16.23 32.35
C LYS A 149 1.91 -16.87 31.08
N HIS A 150 1.02 -17.24 30.17
CA HIS A 150 1.39 -17.83 28.89
C HIS A 150 2.13 -16.85 27.98
N ALA A 151 1.60 -15.64 27.83
CA ALA A 151 2.20 -14.59 27.03
C ALA A 151 3.57 -14.13 27.57
N ALA A 152 3.85 -14.31 28.86
CA ALA A 152 5.17 -14.05 29.43
C ALA A 152 6.26 -15.00 28.89
N MET A 153 5.89 -16.14 28.28
CA MET A 153 6.82 -17.07 27.63
C MET A 153 7.08 -16.76 26.16
N TYR A 154 6.38 -15.77 25.59
CA TYR A 154 6.55 -15.41 24.19
C TYR A 154 7.92 -14.79 23.96
N THR A 155 8.54 -15.17 22.85
CA THR A 155 9.84 -14.63 22.44
C THR A 155 9.66 -13.71 21.25
N ARG A 156 10.44 -12.63 21.21
CA ARG A 156 10.44 -11.67 20.11
C ARG A 156 11.78 -11.70 19.41
N HIS A 157 11.70 -11.68 18.09
CA HIS A 157 12.82 -11.90 17.22
C HIS A 157 12.85 -10.85 16.12
N ARG A 158 14.05 -10.61 15.61
CA ARG A 158 14.30 -9.65 14.54
C ARG A 158 15.42 -10.15 13.66
N ALA A 159 15.22 -10.10 12.35
CA ALA A 159 16.23 -10.43 11.36
C ALA A 159 16.23 -9.40 10.22
N VAL A 160 17.41 -9.15 9.68
CA VAL A 160 17.57 -8.38 8.44
C VAL A 160 17.92 -9.37 7.33
N VAL A 161 17.06 -9.48 6.34
CA VAL A 161 17.18 -10.48 5.27
C VAL A 161 17.21 -9.82 3.90
N ALA A 162 18.05 -10.36 3.01
CA ALA A 162 18.06 -9.93 1.62
C ALA A 162 16.74 -10.30 0.95
N ILE A 163 16.17 -9.36 0.18
CA ILE A 163 15.01 -9.64 -0.66
C ILE A 163 15.54 -10.17 -2.00
N PRO A 164 15.18 -11.39 -2.43
CA PRO A 164 15.58 -11.92 -3.73
C PRO A 164 15.12 -11.02 -4.87
N GLN A 165 15.87 -11.05 -5.98
CA GLN A 165 15.54 -10.28 -7.17
C GLN A 165 14.11 -10.56 -7.65
N TYR A 166 13.39 -9.50 -8.01
CA TYR A 166 12.05 -9.56 -8.58
C TYR A 166 11.95 -8.68 -9.82
N GLY A 167 10.98 -9.01 -10.68
CA GLY A 167 10.69 -8.25 -11.90
C GLY A 167 9.72 -7.09 -11.65
N GLU A 168 9.11 -6.58 -12.72
CA GLU A 168 8.18 -5.44 -12.66
C GLU A 168 6.91 -5.71 -11.83
N LYS A 169 6.58 -6.98 -11.59
CA LYS A 169 5.43 -7.41 -10.80
C LYS A 169 5.87 -8.31 -9.65
N VAL A 170 5.31 -8.06 -8.47
CA VAL A 170 5.46 -8.90 -7.28
C VAL A 170 4.07 -9.39 -6.92
N CYS A 171 3.87 -10.71 -6.92
CA CYS A 171 2.57 -11.28 -6.55
C CYS A 171 2.35 -11.23 -5.05
N ALA A 172 3.35 -11.67 -4.28
CA ALA A 172 3.39 -11.55 -2.83
C ALA A 172 4.85 -11.55 -2.37
N LEU A 173 5.10 -10.91 -1.23
CA LEU A 173 6.30 -11.08 -0.44
C LEU A 173 6.05 -12.24 0.54
N GLN A 174 6.58 -13.41 0.21
CA GLN A 174 6.42 -14.62 1.01
C GLN A 174 7.49 -14.65 2.10
N VAL A 175 7.08 -14.79 3.36
CA VAL A 175 7.97 -14.90 4.52
C VAL A 175 7.93 -16.34 5.05
N HIS A 176 9.08 -16.98 5.13
CA HIS A 176 9.25 -18.32 5.65
C HIS A 176 9.96 -18.28 7.00
N PHE A 177 9.26 -18.66 8.06
CA PHE A 177 9.83 -18.88 9.39
C PHE A 177 10.36 -20.31 9.45
N LEU A 178 11.67 -20.44 9.65
CA LEU A 178 12.38 -21.71 9.67
C LEU A 178 12.77 -22.07 11.11
N PRO A 179 13.15 -23.34 11.35
CA PRO A 179 13.79 -23.74 12.60
C PRO A 179 14.96 -22.82 12.97
N CYS A 180 15.23 -22.72 14.28
CA CYS A 180 16.33 -21.91 14.81
C CYS A 180 16.21 -20.41 14.60
N ASP A 181 14.96 -19.93 14.55
CA ASP A 181 14.64 -18.50 14.43
C ASP A 181 15.30 -17.87 13.18
N GLU A 182 15.56 -18.71 12.16
CA GLU A 182 15.94 -18.27 10.84
C GLU A 182 14.70 -17.85 10.05
N VAL A 183 14.84 -16.81 9.23
CA VAL A 183 13.77 -16.37 8.34
C VAL A 183 14.30 -16.18 6.93
N LYS A 184 13.50 -16.56 5.94
CA LYS A 184 13.77 -16.33 4.51
C LYS A 184 12.60 -15.59 3.88
N VAL A 185 12.91 -14.80 2.87
CA VAL A 185 11.90 -14.08 2.10
C VAL A 185 12.01 -14.52 0.66
N SER A 186 10.86 -14.69 0.01
CA SER A 186 10.74 -15.07 -1.39
C SER A 186 9.76 -14.14 -2.09
N THR A 187 10.04 -13.85 -3.35
CA THR A 187 9.24 -12.98 -4.23
C THR A 187 8.59 -13.76 -5.36
N THR A 188 8.62 -15.09 -5.27
CA THR A 188 8.00 -15.97 -6.27
C THR A 188 6.49 -15.77 -6.33
N CYS A 189 5.95 -15.85 -7.54
CA CYS A 189 4.50 -15.87 -7.78
C CYS A 189 3.91 -17.29 -7.68
N LEU A 190 4.74 -18.29 -7.38
CA LEU A 190 4.31 -19.68 -7.30
C LEU A 190 3.84 -20.01 -5.87
N THR A 191 2.92 -20.96 -5.77
CA THR A 191 2.50 -21.55 -4.48
C THR A 191 3.18 -22.91 -4.27
N PRO A 192 3.22 -23.45 -3.03
CA PRO A 192 3.90 -24.71 -2.73
C PRO A 192 3.42 -25.92 -3.55
N SER A 193 2.15 -25.91 -3.99
CA SER A 193 1.59 -26.96 -4.85
C SER A 193 2.18 -26.97 -6.27
N ASN A 194 2.87 -25.91 -6.68
CA ASN A 194 3.47 -25.82 -8.00
C ASN A 194 4.76 -26.68 -8.10
N PRO A 195 4.92 -27.51 -9.14
CA PRO A 195 6.14 -28.29 -9.37
C PRO A 195 7.44 -27.48 -9.42
N ASN A 196 7.38 -26.20 -9.81
CA ASN A 196 8.53 -25.32 -9.95
C ASN A 196 8.69 -24.35 -8.77
N TYR A 197 7.96 -24.56 -7.68
CA TYR A 197 8.11 -23.72 -6.49
C TYR A 197 9.55 -23.78 -5.96
N PRO A 198 10.27 -22.64 -5.84
CA PRO A 198 11.70 -22.62 -5.55
C PRO A 198 12.01 -23.02 -4.10
N ASP A 199 11.10 -22.77 -3.17
CA ASP A 199 11.31 -22.88 -1.73
C ASP A 199 10.80 -24.22 -1.13
N LYS A 200 10.67 -25.25 -1.97
CA LYS A 200 10.17 -26.59 -1.57
C LYS A 200 10.96 -27.25 -0.46
N ALA A 201 12.27 -27.01 -0.42
CA ALA A 201 13.16 -27.61 0.56
C ALA A 201 12.74 -27.27 1.99
N TYR A 202 12.17 -26.09 2.23
CA TYR A 202 11.75 -25.65 3.57
C TYR A 202 10.63 -26.52 4.14
N PHE A 203 9.74 -27.04 3.30
CA PHE A 203 8.64 -27.93 3.72
C PHE A 203 9.10 -29.34 4.10
N GLN A 204 10.34 -29.70 3.77
CA GLN A 204 10.95 -30.99 4.11
C GLN A 204 11.95 -30.87 5.26
N MET A 205 12.18 -29.65 5.77
CA MET A 205 13.07 -29.42 6.90
C MET A 205 12.47 -30.02 8.17
N LYS A 206 13.32 -30.73 8.92
CA LYS A 206 12.99 -31.19 10.27
C LYS A 206 13.49 -30.17 11.27
N GLU A 207 12.66 -29.82 12.23
CA GLU A 207 13.06 -28.99 13.36
C GLU A 207 14.07 -29.78 14.23
N ALA A 208 15.26 -29.22 14.43
CA ALA A 208 16.29 -29.82 15.25
C ALA A 208 15.99 -29.58 16.74
N ALA A 209 16.39 -30.51 17.61
CA ALA A 209 16.20 -30.38 19.06
C ALA A 209 17.01 -29.22 19.68
N ALA A 210 18.06 -28.78 19.01
CA ALA A 210 18.87 -27.65 19.42
C ALA A 210 19.42 -26.91 18.19
N CYS A 211 19.60 -25.61 18.36
CA CYS A 211 20.18 -24.75 17.34
C CYS A 211 21.67 -24.59 17.62
N SER A 212 22.51 -24.87 16.63
CA SER A 212 23.93 -24.55 16.75
C SER A 212 24.07 -23.04 16.86
N SER A 213 24.72 -22.55 17.91
CA SER A 213 25.15 -21.15 17.97
C SER A 213 26.08 -20.91 16.78
N ARG A 214 25.65 -20.08 15.83
CA ARG A 214 26.46 -19.65 14.69
C ARG A 214 27.09 -18.31 15.00
#